data_AF-W7Q1C2-F1
#
_entry.id   AF-W7Q1C2-F1
#
_cell.length_a   1.000
_cell.length_b   1.000
_cell.length_c   1.000
_cell.angle_alpha   90.00
_cell.angle_beta   90.00
_cell.angle_gamma   90.00
#
_symmetry.space_group_name_H-M   'P 1'
#
loop_
_entity.id
_entity.type
_entity.pdbx_description
1 polymer ?
#
loop_
_entity_poly.entity_id
_entity_poly.type
_entity_poly.pdbx_seq_one_letter_code
_entity_poly.pdbx_strand_id
1 'polypeptide(L)'
;MNLATLTGRVRLARGEGPWAWLAAGSVALSLLLLGGLLTLIAVRGLGHFWPASMSLVELDDGQVLAGRAVRELPLPESGGPSGGRERLYFTGNRDLHGHVWRWVEVGRIVASDRPRELVVMERLQHGDFIGRLVEVRPAGQVAALSVDDGDGVWATLQARLTAVEVLRGERDDLVHSVIQPLVRRLENDPDDRAAQRRLVEADERIRGLQETMRADVVVLESVDGRRLALSLDEVLRAWRPNAMSLPEKVGAWSRGVWRFLSEGPRAANTAGGVWP
;
A
#
# COMPACT_ATOMS: atom_id res chain seq x y z
N MET A 1 -36.54 69.25 58.04
CA MET A 1 -37.05 68.20 57.15
C MET A 1 -36.00 67.97 56.06
N ASN A 2 -35.05 67.07 56.32
CA ASN A 2 -34.03 66.67 55.36
C ASN A 2 -33.27 65.46 55.93
N LEU A 3 -33.23 64.36 55.16
CA LEU A 3 -32.12 63.40 55.04
C LEU A 3 -32.63 62.23 54.19
N ALA A 4 -32.47 62.39 52.88
CA ALA A 4 -32.59 61.32 51.91
C ALA A 4 -31.48 60.29 52.16
N THR A 5 -31.86 59.06 52.51
CA THR A 5 -30.95 57.91 52.57
C THR A 5 -30.99 57.17 51.23
N LEU A 6 -30.05 57.52 50.36
CA LEU A 6 -29.76 56.78 49.13
C LEU A 6 -29.10 55.45 49.50
N THR A 7 -29.88 54.37 49.56
CA THR A 7 -29.35 53.01 49.65
C THR A 7 -28.96 52.52 48.26
N GLY A 8 -27.71 52.77 47.88
CA GLY A 8 -27.12 52.18 46.68
C GLY A 8 -26.95 50.67 46.84
N ARG A 9 -27.85 49.86 46.29
CA ARG A 9 -27.61 48.43 46.07
C ARG A 9 -26.57 48.28 44.98
N VAL A 10 -25.33 47.94 45.37
CA VAL A 10 -24.29 47.52 44.43
C VAL A 10 -24.76 46.24 43.74
N ARG A 11 -25.21 46.34 42.49
CA ARG A 11 -25.39 45.17 41.62
C ARG A 11 -24.01 44.66 41.24
N LEU A 12 -23.53 43.62 41.91
CA LEU A 12 -22.38 42.86 41.44
C LEU A 12 -22.72 42.32 40.05
N ALA A 13 -21.90 42.64 39.06
CA ALA A 13 -22.01 42.08 37.74
C ALA A 13 -21.95 40.55 37.85
N ARG A 14 -22.99 39.85 37.39
CA ARG A 14 -22.96 38.39 37.26
C ARG A 14 -22.05 38.03 36.08
N GLY A 15 -20.74 38.20 36.26
CA GLY A 15 -19.76 37.54 35.40
C GLY A 15 -19.80 36.04 35.70
N GLU A 16 -19.55 35.20 34.70
CA GLU A 16 -19.62 33.73 34.79
C GLU A 16 -18.57 33.09 35.74
N GLY A 17 -17.91 33.90 36.58
CA GLY A 17 -16.88 33.46 37.51
C GLY A 17 -15.62 32.94 36.81
N PRO A 18 -14.55 32.63 37.58
CA PRO A 18 -13.32 32.07 37.04
C PRO A 18 -13.51 30.67 36.42
N TRP A 19 -14.60 29.98 36.75
CA TRP A 19 -14.91 28.63 36.27
C TRP A 19 -15.18 28.55 34.78
N ALA A 20 -15.82 29.56 34.18
CA ALA A 20 -16.05 29.62 32.73
C ALA A 20 -14.72 29.68 31.96
N TRP A 21 -13.74 30.44 32.46
CA TRP A 21 -12.40 30.53 31.88
C TRP A 21 -11.60 29.23 32.03
N LEU A 22 -11.72 28.54 33.16
CA LEU A 22 -11.11 27.23 33.35
C LEU A 22 -11.72 26.17 32.42
N ALA A 23 -13.05 26.19 32.24
CA ALA A 23 -13.74 25.31 31.31
C ALA A 23 -13.32 25.58 29.86
N ALA A 24 -13.34 26.84 29.44
CA ALA A 24 -12.89 27.25 28.11
C ALA A 24 -11.42 26.89 27.87
N GLY A 25 -10.55 27.12 28.86
CA GLY A 25 -9.13 26.73 28.81
C GLY A 25 -8.94 25.22 28.71
N SER A 26 -9.73 24.43 29.45
CA SER A 26 -9.69 22.96 29.40
C SER A 26 -10.16 22.42 28.05
N VAL A 27 -11.21 23.01 27.47
CA VAL A 27 -11.69 22.66 26.11
C VAL A 27 -10.64 23.02 25.06
N ALA A 28 -10.07 24.23 25.12
CA ALA A 28 -9.03 24.66 24.20
C ALA A 28 -7.79 23.76 24.28
N LEU A 29 -7.35 23.40 25.50
CA LEU A 29 -6.25 22.45 25.70
C LEU A 29 -6.60 21.06 25.16
N SER A 30 -7.83 20.58 25.37
CA SER A 30 -8.27 19.28 24.86
C SER A 30 -8.27 19.24 23.33
N LEU A 31 -8.74 20.31 22.66
CA LEU A 31 -8.68 20.43 21.21
C LEU A 31 -7.25 20.51 20.70
N LEU A 32 -6.36 21.22 21.41
CA LEU A 32 -4.94 21.28 21.06
C LEU A 32 -4.28 19.90 21.19
N LEU A 33 -4.52 19.18 22.29
CA LEU A 33 -3.99 17.84 22.50
C LEU A 33 -4.54 16.84 21.46
N LEU A 34 -5.83 16.90 21.16
CA LEU A 34 -6.45 16.10 20.10
C LEU A 34 -5.80 16.40 18.74
N GLY A 35 -5.68 17.68 18.38
CA GLY A 35 -5.02 18.09 17.14
C GLY A 35 -3.55 17.65 17.08
N GLY A 36 -2.83 17.74 18.19
CA GLY A 36 -1.45 17.26 18.33
C GLY A 36 -1.34 15.75 18.13
N LEU A 37 -2.24 14.97 18.75
CA LEU A 37 -2.30 13.53 18.60
C LEU A 37 -2.64 13.12 17.15
N LEU A 38 -3.66 13.74 16.54
CA LEU A 38 -4.03 13.49 15.15
C LEU A 38 -2.88 13.82 14.20
N THR A 39 -2.17 14.92 14.44
CA THR A 39 -0.99 15.31 13.65
C THR A 39 0.14 14.31 13.81
N LEU A 40 0.41 13.84 15.03
CA LEU A 40 1.42 12.82 15.30
C LEU A 40 1.11 11.51 14.55
N ILE A 41 -0.14 11.06 14.62
CA ILE A 41 -0.61 9.85 13.92
C ILE A 41 -0.49 10.05 12.40
N ALA A 42 -0.93 11.20 11.88
CA ALA A 42 -0.86 11.51 10.46
C ALA A 42 0.58 11.52 9.95
N VAL A 43 1.51 12.21 10.62
CA VAL A 43 2.92 12.27 10.20
C VAL A 43 3.57 10.89 10.25
N ARG A 44 3.27 10.09 11.28
CA ARG A 44 3.79 8.72 11.40
C ARG A 44 3.21 7.77 10.36
N GLY A 45 1.93 7.90 10.03
CA GLY A 45 1.23 7.04 9.07
C GLY A 45 1.51 7.40 7.61
N LEU A 46 1.48 8.69 7.26
CA LEU A 46 1.61 9.15 5.88
C LEU A 46 2.97 8.84 5.26
N GLY A 47 4.02 8.71 6.07
CA GLY A 47 5.35 8.28 5.61
C GLY A 47 5.38 6.86 5.05
N HIS A 48 4.43 5.99 5.44
CA HIS A 48 4.35 4.62 4.95
C HIS A 48 4.04 4.53 3.45
N PHE A 49 3.26 5.49 2.93
CA PHE A 49 2.86 5.53 1.53
C PHE A 49 3.93 6.11 0.59
N TRP A 50 5.03 6.64 1.15
CA TRP A 50 6.08 7.24 0.35
C TRP A 50 6.81 6.17 -0.48
N PRO A 51 6.96 6.34 -1.81
CA PRO A 51 7.69 5.43 -2.67
C PRO A 51 9.20 5.57 -2.45
N ALA A 52 9.68 4.99 -1.36
CA ALA A 52 11.10 4.98 -0.99
C ALA A 52 11.94 4.23 -2.04
N SER A 53 13.18 4.68 -2.20
CA SER A 53 14.10 4.09 -3.16
C SER A 53 14.47 2.66 -2.81
N MET A 54 14.76 1.88 -3.86
CA MET A 54 15.24 0.51 -3.76
C MET A 54 16.74 0.48 -3.99
N SER A 55 17.46 -0.25 -3.14
CA SER A 55 18.90 -0.46 -3.26
C SER A 55 19.17 -1.83 -3.85
N LEU A 56 20.12 -1.92 -4.77
CA LEU A 56 20.79 -3.14 -5.17
C LEU A 56 22.13 -3.18 -4.43
N VAL A 57 22.34 -4.21 -3.61
CA VAL A 57 23.49 -4.32 -2.71
C VAL A 57 24.23 -5.61 -3.01
N GLU A 58 25.54 -5.49 -3.14
CA GLU A 58 26.46 -6.61 -3.29
C GLU A 58 27.28 -6.77 -2.00
N LEU A 59 27.39 -8.01 -1.54
CA LEU A 59 28.13 -8.38 -0.34
C LEU A 59 29.52 -8.93 -0.70
N ASP A 60 30.41 -8.92 0.28
CA ASP A 60 31.77 -9.46 0.20
C ASP A 60 31.86 -10.94 -0.21
N ASP A 61 30.81 -11.73 0.03
CA ASP A 61 30.69 -13.14 -0.38
C ASP A 61 30.10 -13.32 -1.79
N GLY A 62 29.89 -12.23 -2.52
CA GLY A 62 29.31 -12.21 -3.87
C GLY A 62 27.77 -12.32 -3.90
N GLN A 63 27.11 -12.40 -2.74
CA GLN A 63 25.65 -12.39 -2.70
C GLN A 63 25.11 -11.01 -3.06
N VAL A 64 24.04 -11.00 -3.86
CA VAL A 64 23.33 -9.78 -4.25
C VAL A 64 21.93 -9.78 -3.64
N LEU A 65 21.49 -8.63 -3.16
CA LEU A 65 20.13 -8.40 -2.68
C LEU A 65 19.55 -7.10 -3.25
N ALA A 66 18.26 -7.09 -3.54
CA ALA A 66 17.51 -5.87 -3.78
C ALA A 66 16.51 -5.64 -2.66
N GLY A 67 16.39 -4.39 -2.22
CA GLY A 67 15.41 -4.04 -1.22
C GLY A 67 15.47 -2.60 -0.75
N ARG A 68 14.48 -2.22 0.04
CA ARG A 68 14.41 -0.92 0.69
C ARG A 68 15.15 -0.96 2.02
N ALA A 69 16.14 -0.09 2.21
CA ALA A 69 16.74 0.12 3.52
C ALA A 69 15.70 0.76 4.47
N VAL A 70 15.45 0.12 5.62
CA VAL A 70 14.39 0.55 6.55
C VAL A 70 14.96 1.17 7.81
N ARG A 71 15.98 0.54 8.41
CA ARG A 71 16.63 1.04 9.63
C ARG A 71 18.04 0.48 9.77
N GLU A 72 18.84 1.15 10.57
CA GLU A 72 20.17 0.70 10.97
C GLU A 72 20.27 0.68 12.49
N LEU A 73 20.85 -0.39 13.03
CA LEU A 73 21.11 -0.55 14.45
C LEU A 73 22.60 -0.84 14.69
N PRO A 74 23.16 -0.49 15.85
CA PRO A 74 24.46 -1.00 16.28
C PRO A 74 24.41 -2.54 16.36
N LEU A 75 25.48 -3.21 15.94
CA LEU A 75 25.63 -4.65 16.16
C LEU A 75 25.68 -4.93 17.66
N PRO A 76 24.94 -5.93 18.18
CA PRO A 76 25.10 -6.39 19.55
C PRO A 76 26.55 -6.84 19.75
N GLU A 77 27.20 -6.48 20.86
CA GLU A 77 28.59 -6.83 21.16
C GLU A 77 28.78 -8.35 21.27
N SER A 78 28.90 -9.03 20.13
CA SER A 78 29.14 -10.46 20.00
C SER A 78 30.55 -10.67 19.46
N GLY A 79 31.55 -10.35 20.28
CA GLY A 79 32.93 -10.85 20.17
C GLY A 79 33.81 -10.42 18.97
N GLY A 80 33.31 -9.64 18.02
CA GLY A 80 34.11 -9.03 16.93
C GLY A 80 34.48 -7.57 17.21
N PRO A 81 35.46 -6.97 16.48
CA PRO A 81 35.97 -5.63 16.75
C PRO A 81 34.84 -4.59 16.85
N SER A 82 34.88 -3.84 17.94
CA SER A 82 33.85 -2.93 18.44
C SER A 82 33.35 -1.94 17.38
N GLY A 83 32.03 -1.83 17.20
CA GLY A 83 31.41 -0.66 16.53
C GLY A 83 30.73 -0.91 15.18
N GLY A 84 30.49 -2.16 14.76
CA GLY A 84 29.75 -2.44 13.54
C GLY A 84 28.29 -1.98 13.57
N ARG A 85 27.67 -1.78 12.39
CA ARG A 85 26.24 -1.53 12.24
C ARG A 85 25.59 -2.61 11.37
N GLU A 86 24.35 -2.94 11.69
CA GLU A 86 23.47 -3.78 10.89
C GLU A 86 22.36 -2.92 10.27
N ARG A 87 22.06 -3.18 8.99
CA ARG A 87 20.99 -2.53 8.25
C ARG A 87 19.90 -3.54 7.91
N LEU A 88 18.66 -3.21 8.25
CA LEU A 88 17.49 -3.99 7.88
C LEU A 88 17.01 -3.56 6.49
N TYR A 89 16.94 -4.53 5.60
CA TYR A 89 16.34 -4.38 4.28
C TYR A 89 14.99 -5.09 4.22
N PHE A 90 14.00 -4.44 3.63
CA PHE A 90 12.80 -5.09 3.13
C PHE A 90 13.06 -5.57 1.70
N THR A 91 13.14 -6.88 1.49
CA THR A 91 13.56 -7.51 0.24
C THR A 91 12.39 -8.12 -0.56
N GLY A 92 11.19 -8.20 0.02
CA GLY A 92 10.04 -8.82 -0.64
C GLY A 92 10.29 -10.31 -0.96
N ASN A 93 9.75 -10.78 -2.09
CA ASN A 93 10.05 -12.10 -2.70
C ASN A 93 9.89 -13.29 -1.73
N ARG A 94 8.83 -13.27 -0.89
CA ARG A 94 8.60 -14.28 0.15
C ARG A 94 8.59 -15.71 -0.38
N ASP A 95 8.01 -15.92 -1.54
CA ASP A 95 7.93 -17.18 -2.28
C ASP A 95 9.31 -17.69 -2.75
N LEU A 96 10.28 -16.81 -2.98
CA LEU A 96 11.62 -17.20 -3.43
C LEU A 96 12.59 -17.42 -2.26
N HIS A 97 12.47 -16.63 -1.21
CA HIS A 97 13.45 -16.60 -0.10
C HIS A 97 12.89 -17.08 1.24
N GLY A 98 11.58 -17.26 1.38
CA GLY A 98 10.90 -17.64 2.63
C GLY A 98 10.70 -16.50 3.63
N HIS A 99 11.37 -15.35 3.42
CA HIS A 99 11.31 -14.17 4.29
C HIS A 99 11.32 -12.89 3.44
N VAL A 100 10.82 -11.79 4.01
CA VAL A 100 10.76 -10.46 3.34
C VAL A 100 11.69 -9.43 3.98
N TRP A 101 12.40 -9.83 5.03
CA TRP A 101 13.24 -8.99 5.86
C TRP A 101 14.62 -9.61 5.99
N ARG A 102 15.68 -8.84 5.73
CA ARG A 102 17.05 -9.31 5.86
C ARG A 102 17.91 -8.28 6.59
N TRP A 103 18.58 -8.72 7.66
CA TRP A 103 19.64 -7.95 8.30
C TRP A 103 20.94 -8.17 7.55
N VAL A 104 21.68 -7.09 7.34
CA VAL A 104 22.95 -7.08 6.62
C VAL A 104 23.92 -6.23 7.41
N GLU A 105 25.07 -6.79 7.77
CA GLU A 105 26.17 -6.02 8.34
C GLU A 105 26.67 -4.99 7.32
N VAL A 106 26.69 -3.71 7.71
CA VAL A 106 27.09 -2.62 6.81
C VAL A 106 28.53 -2.79 6.32
N GLY A 107 29.41 -3.37 7.15
CA GLY A 107 30.81 -3.64 6.79
C GLY A 107 30.99 -4.70 5.70
N ARG A 108 29.98 -5.56 5.48
CA ARG A 108 30.01 -6.58 4.42
C ARG A 108 29.54 -6.06 3.06
N ILE A 109 29.00 -4.84 3.01
CA ILE A 109 28.50 -4.24 1.77
C ILE A 109 29.69 -3.69 0.98
N VAL A 110 29.98 -4.30 -0.17
CA VAL A 110 31.09 -3.88 -1.05
C VAL A 110 30.62 -2.91 -2.13
N ALA A 111 29.37 -3.02 -2.57
CA ALA A 111 28.75 -2.08 -3.50
C ALA A 111 27.26 -1.87 -3.19
N SER A 112 26.76 -0.67 -3.45
CA SER A 112 25.35 -0.33 -3.33
C SER A 112 24.96 0.67 -4.40
N ASP A 113 24.00 0.30 -5.23
CA ASP A 113 23.43 1.16 -6.27
C ASP A 113 21.90 1.31 -6.10
N ARG A 114 21.29 2.21 -6.86
CA ARG A 114 19.84 2.39 -6.96
C ARG A 114 19.38 2.33 -8.42
N PRO A 115 19.39 1.14 -9.04
CA PRO A 115 19.07 1.01 -10.45
C PRO A 115 17.65 1.49 -10.77
N ARG A 116 17.49 2.24 -11.87
CA ARG A 116 16.20 2.85 -12.25
C ARG A 116 15.18 1.79 -12.72
N GLU A 117 15.66 0.67 -13.22
CA GLU A 117 14.88 -0.43 -13.77
C GLU A 117 14.27 -1.36 -12.71
N LEU A 118 14.66 -1.22 -11.44
CA LEU A 118 14.08 -2.01 -10.35
C LEU A 118 12.58 -1.74 -10.23
N VAL A 119 11.81 -2.82 -10.36
CA VAL A 119 10.37 -2.84 -10.23
C VAL A 119 10.01 -3.39 -8.86
N VAL A 120 9.05 -2.73 -8.23
CA VAL A 120 8.30 -3.25 -7.09
C VAL A 120 6.92 -3.61 -7.60
N MET A 121 6.54 -4.88 -7.44
CA MET A 121 5.24 -5.38 -7.85
C MET A 121 4.50 -5.94 -6.64
N GLU A 122 3.42 -5.26 -6.25
CA GLU A 122 2.51 -5.73 -5.21
C GLU A 122 1.60 -6.79 -5.82
N ARG A 123 1.53 -7.96 -5.16
CA ARG A 123 0.79 -9.14 -5.61
C ARG A 123 -0.30 -9.49 -4.61
N LEU A 124 -1.36 -10.14 -5.08
CA LEU A 124 -2.42 -10.69 -4.23
C LEU A 124 -1.88 -11.71 -3.22
N GLN A 125 -0.92 -12.53 -3.67
CA GLN A 125 -0.29 -13.56 -2.85
C GLN A 125 1.19 -13.24 -2.66
N HIS A 126 1.75 -13.64 -1.51
CA HIS A 126 3.18 -13.51 -1.18
C HIS A 126 3.73 -12.07 -1.07
N GLY A 127 2.88 -11.05 -1.19
CA GLY A 127 3.25 -9.64 -1.04
C GLY A 127 4.16 -9.13 -2.16
N ASP A 128 4.98 -8.13 -1.85
CA ASP A 128 5.83 -7.46 -2.84
C ASP A 128 6.85 -8.40 -3.48
N PHE A 129 6.93 -8.33 -4.81
CA PHE A 129 8.06 -8.78 -5.58
C PHE A 129 9.00 -7.61 -5.88
N ILE A 130 10.30 -7.79 -5.71
CA ILE A 130 11.35 -6.81 -6.01
C ILE A 130 12.35 -7.44 -6.98
N GLY A 131 12.50 -6.84 -8.16
CA GLY A 131 13.40 -7.34 -9.19
C GLY A 131 13.32 -6.54 -10.49
N ARG A 132 13.48 -7.21 -11.62
CA ARG A 132 13.45 -6.61 -12.96
C ARG A 132 12.28 -7.15 -13.76
N LEU A 133 11.72 -6.31 -14.61
CA LEU A 133 10.72 -6.71 -15.60
C LEU A 133 11.44 -7.26 -16.82
N VAL A 134 11.11 -8.50 -17.20
CA VAL A 134 11.71 -9.18 -18.36
C VAL A 134 10.79 -9.05 -19.57
N GLU A 135 9.50 -9.32 -19.38
CA GLU A 135 8.57 -9.50 -20.49
C GLU A 135 7.13 -9.25 -20.05
N VAL A 136 6.30 -8.78 -20.98
CA VAL A 136 4.85 -8.82 -20.88
C VAL A 136 4.32 -9.61 -22.07
N ARG A 137 3.45 -10.56 -21.81
CA ARG A 137 2.78 -11.44 -22.78
C ARG A 137 1.29 -11.12 -22.80
N PRO A 138 0.85 -10.24 -23.69
CA PRO A 138 -0.57 -9.99 -23.87
C PRO A 138 -1.29 -11.21 -24.44
N ALA A 139 -2.53 -11.41 -24.01
CA ALA A 139 -3.42 -12.44 -24.55
C ALA A 139 -3.52 -12.33 -26.08
N GLY A 140 -3.32 -13.46 -26.77
CA GLY A 140 -3.46 -13.55 -28.23
C GLY A 140 -2.33 -12.94 -29.05
N GLN A 141 -1.25 -12.44 -28.42
CA GLN A 141 -0.04 -12.02 -29.13
C GLN A 141 1.03 -13.12 -29.05
N VAL A 142 1.51 -13.56 -30.23
CA VAL A 142 2.54 -14.60 -30.36
C VAL A 142 3.94 -14.06 -30.01
N ALA A 143 4.12 -12.73 -30.10
CA ALA A 143 5.39 -12.08 -29.84
C ALA A 143 5.41 -11.45 -28.45
N ALA A 144 6.30 -11.97 -27.61
CA ALA A 144 6.84 -11.30 -26.44
C ALA A 144 7.34 -9.89 -26.80
N LEU A 145 6.96 -8.85 -26.06
CA LEU A 145 7.74 -7.61 -26.06
C LEU A 145 8.95 -7.84 -25.15
N SER A 146 10.11 -8.08 -25.76
CA SER A 146 11.37 -8.39 -25.09
C SER A 146 12.21 -7.14 -24.77
N VAL A 147 13.18 -7.32 -23.84
CA VAL A 147 13.98 -6.33 -23.08
C VAL A 147 14.68 -5.21 -23.88
N ASP A 148 14.79 -5.29 -25.20
CA ASP A 148 15.50 -4.30 -26.02
C ASP A 148 14.89 -2.88 -25.94
N ASP A 149 13.64 -2.76 -25.45
CA ASP A 149 13.01 -1.49 -25.06
C ASP A 149 12.38 -1.58 -23.66
N GLY A 150 13.22 -1.54 -22.61
CA GLY A 150 12.79 -1.67 -21.21
C GLY A 150 11.78 -0.63 -20.72
N ASP A 151 11.65 0.51 -21.41
CA ASP A 151 10.62 1.52 -21.15
C ASP A 151 9.32 1.22 -21.92
N GLY A 152 9.41 0.72 -23.15
CA GLY A 152 8.26 0.21 -23.91
C GLY A 152 7.56 -0.99 -23.24
N VAL A 153 8.34 -1.94 -22.71
CA VAL A 153 7.81 -3.09 -21.93
C VAL A 153 7.11 -2.59 -20.65
N TRP A 154 7.68 -1.58 -19.99
CA TRP A 154 7.08 -0.96 -18.82
C TRP A 154 5.77 -0.24 -19.13
N ALA A 155 5.74 0.57 -20.19
CA ALA A 155 4.53 1.27 -20.62
C ALA A 155 3.41 0.28 -20.97
N THR A 156 3.76 -0.84 -21.61
CA THR A 156 2.82 -1.92 -21.90
C THR A 156 2.26 -2.52 -20.62
N LEU A 157 3.11 -2.87 -19.64
CA LEU A 157 2.64 -3.39 -18.35
C LEU A 157 1.65 -2.43 -17.68
N GLN A 158 1.96 -1.14 -17.62
CA GLN A 158 1.10 -0.12 -16.99
C GLN A 158 -0.26 0.01 -17.71
N ALA A 159 -0.26 -0.02 -19.04
CA ALA A 159 -1.50 -0.01 -19.82
C ALA A 159 -2.36 -1.25 -19.55
N ARG A 160 -1.73 -2.43 -19.47
CA ARG A 160 -2.44 -3.69 -19.17
C ARG A 160 -2.98 -3.74 -17.75
N LEU A 161 -2.22 -3.30 -16.75
CA LEU A 161 -2.71 -3.18 -15.37
C LEU A 161 -3.90 -2.23 -15.27
N THR A 162 -3.90 -1.14 -16.04
CA THR A 162 -5.03 -0.21 -16.11
C THR A 162 -6.27 -0.90 -16.70
N ALA A 163 -6.11 -1.68 -17.77
CA ALA A 163 -7.20 -2.46 -18.36
C ALA A 163 -7.76 -3.52 -17.39
N VAL A 164 -6.88 -4.23 -16.67
CA VAL A 164 -7.28 -5.19 -15.62
C VAL A 164 -8.04 -4.51 -14.50
N GLU A 165 -7.66 -3.30 -14.10
CA GLU A 165 -8.38 -2.56 -13.06
C GLU A 165 -9.81 -2.19 -13.49
N VAL A 166 -10.03 -1.84 -14.76
CA VAL A 166 -11.38 -1.64 -15.31
C VAL A 166 -12.19 -2.94 -15.22
N LEU A 167 -11.61 -4.08 -15.61
CA LEU A 167 -12.28 -5.38 -15.52
C LEU A 167 -12.60 -5.78 -14.07
N ARG A 168 -11.74 -5.43 -13.12
CA ARG A 168 -12.01 -5.61 -11.67
C ARG A 168 -13.18 -4.75 -11.22
N GLY A 169 -13.25 -3.49 -11.67
CA GLY A 169 -14.38 -2.60 -11.43
C GLY A 169 -15.69 -3.19 -11.95
N GLU A 170 -15.72 -3.66 -13.21
CA GLU A 170 -16.90 -4.32 -13.79
C GLU A 170 -17.34 -5.55 -12.99
N ARG A 171 -16.37 -6.39 -12.58
CA ARG A 171 -16.62 -7.56 -11.74
C ARG A 171 -17.22 -7.16 -10.40
N ASP A 172 -16.64 -6.16 -9.73
CA ASP A 172 -17.06 -5.73 -8.40
C ASP A 172 -18.45 -5.07 -8.45
N ASP A 173 -18.74 -4.28 -9.49
CA ASP A 173 -20.07 -3.73 -9.75
C ASP A 173 -21.09 -4.84 -9.97
N LEU A 174 -20.76 -5.87 -10.76
CA LEU A 174 -21.65 -7.01 -10.99
C LEU A 174 -21.93 -7.78 -9.69
N VAL A 175 -20.93 -7.96 -8.83
CA VAL A 175 -21.10 -8.58 -7.51
C VAL A 175 -22.06 -7.78 -6.64
N HIS A 176 -21.85 -6.46 -6.50
CA HIS A 176 -22.63 -5.64 -5.58
C HIS A 176 -24.03 -5.33 -6.10
N SER A 177 -24.18 -5.05 -7.39
CA SER A 177 -25.45 -4.61 -7.99
C SER A 177 -26.37 -5.74 -8.46
N VAL A 178 -25.81 -6.93 -8.75
CA VAL A 178 -26.59 -8.06 -9.29
C VAL A 178 -26.51 -9.27 -8.39
N ILE A 179 -25.30 -9.80 -8.11
CA ILE A 179 -25.16 -11.08 -7.41
C ILE A 179 -25.65 -10.99 -5.96
N GLN A 180 -25.19 -10.01 -5.18
CA GLN A 180 -25.60 -9.87 -3.78
C GLN A 180 -27.13 -9.71 -3.62
N PRO A 181 -27.83 -8.87 -4.40
CA PRO A 181 -29.30 -8.84 -4.39
C PRO A 181 -29.96 -10.17 -4.77
N LEU A 182 -29.43 -10.89 -5.77
CA LEU A 182 -29.98 -12.17 -6.20
C LEU A 182 -29.81 -13.26 -5.12
N VAL A 183 -28.64 -13.30 -4.47
CA VAL A 183 -28.38 -14.22 -3.34
C VAL A 183 -29.37 -13.94 -2.22
N ARG A 184 -29.53 -12.68 -1.79
CA ARG A 184 -30.53 -12.30 -0.77
C ARG A 184 -31.95 -12.68 -1.17
N ARG A 185 -32.29 -12.60 -2.46
CA ARG A 185 -33.60 -13.00 -2.96
C ARG A 185 -33.81 -14.51 -2.87
N LEU A 186 -32.81 -15.30 -3.26
CA LEU A 186 -32.85 -16.76 -3.19
C LEU A 186 -32.80 -17.30 -1.76
N GLU A 187 -32.17 -16.58 -0.83
CA GLU A 187 -32.25 -16.89 0.61
C GLU A 187 -33.68 -16.78 1.14
N ASN A 188 -34.49 -15.86 0.60
CA ASN A 188 -35.88 -15.66 0.99
C ASN A 188 -36.86 -16.56 0.21
N ASP A 189 -36.57 -16.83 -1.06
CA ASP A 189 -37.34 -17.72 -1.94
C ASP A 189 -36.41 -18.61 -2.78
N PRO A 190 -36.05 -19.81 -2.27
CA PRO A 190 -35.12 -20.70 -2.95
C PRO A 190 -35.61 -21.21 -4.31
N ASP A 191 -36.92 -21.21 -4.55
CA ASP A 191 -37.55 -21.76 -5.76
C ASP A 191 -37.73 -20.71 -6.89
N ASP A 192 -37.24 -19.49 -6.69
CA ASP A 192 -37.29 -18.43 -7.71
C ASP A 192 -36.38 -18.77 -8.91
N ARG A 193 -36.97 -19.48 -9.89
CA ARG A 193 -36.29 -19.89 -11.13
C ARG A 193 -35.79 -18.72 -11.97
N ALA A 194 -36.37 -17.53 -11.86
CA ALA A 194 -35.89 -16.37 -12.59
C ALA A 194 -34.59 -15.82 -11.95
N ALA A 195 -34.56 -15.74 -10.62
CA ALA A 195 -33.38 -15.34 -9.87
C ALA A 195 -32.22 -16.36 -10.05
N GLN A 196 -32.52 -17.66 -10.02
CA GLN A 196 -31.53 -18.72 -10.27
C GLN A 196 -30.87 -18.58 -11.66
N ARG A 197 -31.67 -18.40 -12.71
CA ARG A 197 -31.13 -18.23 -14.09
C ARG A 197 -30.24 -16.99 -14.21
N ARG A 198 -30.68 -15.86 -13.67
CA ARG A 198 -29.92 -14.62 -13.72
C ARG A 198 -28.61 -14.70 -12.91
N LEU A 199 -28.59 -15.48 -11.82
CA LEU A 199 -27.38 -15.73 -11.05
C LEU A 199 -26.37 -16.54 -11.88
N VAL A 200 -26.82 -17.59 -12.57
CA VAL A 200 -25.96 -18.39 -13.47
C VAL A 200 -25.35 -17.52 -14.57
N GLU A 201 -26.15 -16.66 -15.22
CA GLU A 201 -25.67 -15.71 -16.23
C GLU A 201 -24.63 -14.73 -15.66
N ALA A 202 -24.85 -14.22 -14.45
CA ALA A 202 -23.90 -13.34 -13.78
C ALA A 202 -22.59 -14.08 -13.46
N ASP A 203 -22.66 -15.32 -12.98
CA ASP A 203 -21.49 -16.14 -12.70
C ASP A 203 -20.68 -16.49 -13.96
N GLU A 204 -21.36 -16.73 -15.08
CA GLU A 204 -20.71 -16.88 -16.40
C GLU A 204 -19.98 -15.60 -16.81
N ARG A 205 -20.59 -14.44 -16.59
CA ARG A 205 -19.95 -13.15 -16.88
C ARG A 205 -18.74 -12.91 -15.99
N ILE A 206 -18.82 -13.21 -14.69
CA ILE A 206 -17.67 -13.13 -13.76
C ILE A 206 -16.53 -14.03 -14.25
N ARG A 207 -16.83 -15.27 -14.64
CA ARG A 207 -15.84 -16.22 -15.16
C ARG A 207 -15.14 -15.67 -16.42
N GLY A 208 -15.90 -15.14 -17.38
CA GLY A 208 -15.34 -14.54 -18.58
C GLY A 208 -14.44 -13.33 -18.30
N LEU A 209 -14.83 -12.46 -17.36
CA LEU A 209 -13.98 -11.35 -16.92
C LEU A 209 -12.67 -11.85 -16.28
N GLN A 210 -12.75 -12.88 -15.43
CA GLN A 210 -11.58 -13.49 -14.79
C GLN A 210 -10.64 -14.15 -15.80
N GLU A 211 -11.16 -14.88 -16.78
CA GLU A 211 -10.37 -15.48 -17.86
C GLU A 211 -9.64 -14.40 -18.68
N THR A 212 -10.32 -13.29 -18.97
CA THR A 212 -9.72 -12.14 -19.67
C THR A 212 -8.54 -11.56 -18.88
N MET A 213 -8.70 -11.36 -17.56
CA MET A 213 -7.62 -10.83 -16.71
C MET A 213 -6.45 -11.81 -16.57
N ARG A 214 -6.72 -13.12 -16.57
CA ARG A 214 -5.69 -14.18 -16.45
C ARG A 214 -4.87 -14.38 -17.71
N ALA A 215 -5.41 -14.00 -18.86
CA ALA A 215 -4.80 -14.27 -20.15
C ALA A 215 -3.54 -13.40 -20.40
N ASP A 216 -3.43 -12.24 -19.76
CA ASP A 216 -2.23 -11.42 -19.79
C ASP A 216 -1.24 -11.90 -18.71
N VAL A 217 0.02 -12.15 -19.11
CA VAL A 217 1.08 -12.65 -18.22
C VAL A 217 2.25 -11.67 -18.19
N VAL A 218 2.83 -11.47 -17.00
CA VAL A 218 4.07 -10.73 -16.80
C VAL A 218 5.18 -11.67 -16.32
N VAL A 219 6.39 -11.48 -16.84
CA VAL A 219 7.58 -12.22 -16.40
C VAL A 219 8.55 -11.27 -15.72
N LEU A 220 8.91 -11.63 -14.50
CA LEU A 220 9.86 -10.91 -13.67
C LEU A 220 11.09 -11.77 -13.41
N GLU A 221 12.20 -11.12 -13.11
CA GLU A 221 13.44 -11.77 -12.69
C GLU A 221 13.92 -11.15 -11.40
N SER A 222 14.16 -11.99 -10.39
CA SER A 222 14.79 -11.56 -9.14
C SER A 222 16.27 -11.26 -9.36
N VAL A 223 16.90 -10.57 -8.41
CA VAL A 223 18.32 -10.20 -8.55
C VAL A 223 19.29 -11.39 -8.51
N ASP A 224 18.85 -12.53 -7.97
CA ASP A 224 19.57 -13.81 -8.01
C ASP A 224 19.23 -14.65 -9.27
N GLY A 225 18.54 -14.06 -10.25
CA GLY A 225 18.30 -14.65 -11.58
C GLY A 225 17.11 -15.59 -11.68
N ARG A 226 16.27 -15.70 -10.64
CA ARG A 226 15.07 -16.56 -10.70
C ARG A 226 13.96 -15.84 -11.43
N ARG A 227 13.33 -16.53 -12.39
CA ARG A 227 12.21 -15.99 -13.14
C ARG A 227 10.88 -16.43 -12.54
N LEU A 228 9.94 -15.50 -12.53
CA LEU A 228 8.57 -15.72 -12.08
C LEU A 228 7.61 -15.19 -13.14
N ALA A 229 6.70 -16.06 -13.60
CA ALA A 229 5.60 -15.68 -14.46
C ALA A 229 4.33 -15.56 -13.63
N LEU A 230 3.64 -14.42 -13.75
CA LEU A 230 2.40 -14.12 -13.02
C LEU A 230 1.32 -13.69 -14.00
N SER A 231 0.09 -14.13 -13.79
CA SER A 231 -1.05 -13.55 -14.48
C SER A 231 -1.36 -12.17 -13.91
N LEU A 232 -1.83 -11.24 -14.74
CA LEU A 232 -2.07 -9.87 -14.30
C LEU A 232 -3.24 -9.76 -13.31
N ASP A 233 -4.13 -10.76 -13.23
CA ASP A 233 -5.16 -10.82 -12.18
C ASP A 233 -4.55 -10.94 -10.77
N GLU A 234 -3.36 -11.54 -10.65
CA GLU A 234 -2.60 -11.66 -9.40
C GLU A 234 -1.82 -10.39 -9.03
N VAL A 235 -1.68 -9.45 -9.95
CA VAL A 235 -0.90 -8.22 -9.74
C VAL A 235 -1.81 -7.08 -9.31
N LEU A 236 -1.57 -6.56 -8.10
CA LEU A 236 -2.32 -5.40 -7.61
C LEU A 236 -1.80 -4.10 -8.21
N ARG A 237 -0.48 -3.96 -8.32
CA ARG A 237 0.17 -2.76 -8.87
C ARG A 237 1.65 -2.97 -9.06
N ALA A 238 2.24 -2.20 -9.96
CA ALA A 238 3.68 -2.17 -10.17
C ALA A 238 4.19 -0.73 -10.24
N TRP A 239 5.36 -0.45 -9.66
CA TRP A 239 6.01 0.85 -9.76
C TRP A 239 7.55 0.74 -9.78
N ARG A 240 8.24 1.77 -10.31
CA ARG A 240 9.70 1.91 -10.33
C ARG A 240 10.15 3.09 -9.44
N PRO A 241 10.36 2.91 -8.13
CA PRO A 241 10.63 4.02 -7.20
C PRO A 241 11.84 4.88 -7.57
N ASN A 242 12.86 4.25 -8.16
CA ASN A 242 14.12 4.88 -8.54
C ASN A 242 14.02 5.65 -9.87
N ALA A 243 13.05 5.30 -10.72
CA ALA A 243 12.80 6.03 -11.97
C ALA A 243 11.92 7.27 -11.77
N MET A 244 11.16 7.35 -10.66
CA MET A 244 10.24 8.45 -10.38
C MET A 244 10.94 9.76 -10.05
N SER A 245 10.55 10.81 -10.75
CA SER A 245 10.77 12.20 -10.39
C SER A 245 9.99 12.59 -9.12
N LEU A 246 10.35 13.71 -8.50
CA LEU A 246 9.68 14.19 -7.29
C LEU A 246 8.15 14.40 -7.47
N PRO A 247 7.66 15.01 -8.55
CA PRO A 247 6.21 15.13 -8.79
C PRO A 247 5.51 13.78 -8.91
N GLU A 248 6.13 12.80 -9.57
CA GLU A 248 5.58 11.45 -9.69
C GLU A 248 5.49 10.74 -8.34
N LYS A 249 6.49 10.95 -7.46
CA LYS A 249 6.45 10.43 -6.08
C LYS A 249 5.32 11.04 -5.27
N VAL A 250 5.10 12.34 -5.38
CA VAL A 250 3.97 13.03 -4.72
C VAL A 250 2.64 12.50 -5.25
N GLY A 251 2.49 12.33 -6.56
CA GLY A 251 1.29 11.76 -7.16
C GLY A 251 1.03 10.31 -6.72
N ALA A 252 2.07 9.48 -6.67
CA ALA A 252 1.98 8.10 -6.18
C ALA A 252 1.60 8.03 -4.70
N TRP A 253 2.19 8.91 -3.88
CA TRP A 253 1.86 9.06 -2.46
C TRP A 253 0.39 9.46 -2.26
N SER A 254 -0.08 10.51 -2.95
CA SER A 254 -1.48 10.97 -2.84
C SER A 254 -2.47 9.89 -3.26
N ARG A 255 -2.18 9.15 -4.35
CA ARG A 255 -3.01 7.99 -4.76
C ARG A 255 -3.00 6.89 -3.71
N GLY A 256 -1.85 6.59 -3.11
CA GLY A 256 -1.74 5.60 -2.04
C GLY A 256 -2.58 5.97 -0.81
N VAL A 257 -2.55 7.24 -0.40
CA VAL A 257 -3.35 7.78 0.70
C VAL A 257 -4.84 7.74 0.36
N TRP A 258 -5.24 8.25 -0.81
CA TRP A 258 -6.63 8.23 -1.24
C TRP A 258 -7.17 6.81 -1.25
N ARG A 259 -6.42 5.88 -1.84
CA ARG A 259 -6.76 4.48 -1.91
C ARG A 259 -7.00 3.87 -0.53
N PHE A 260 -6.11 4.15 0.43
CA PHE A 260 -6.25 3.68 1.81
C PHE A 260 -7.51 4.24 2.51
N LEU A 261 -7.91 5.48 2.18
CA LEU A 261 -9.11 6.11 2.74
C LEU A 261 -10.40 5.67 2.04
N SER A 262 -10.34 5.35 0.75
CA SER A 262 -11.51 5.02 -0.07
C SER A 262 -11.82 3.53 -0.11
N GLU A 263 -10.80 2.67 0.00
CA GLU A 263 -10.98 1.22 -0.03
C GLU A 263 -11.19 0.68 1.39
N GLY A 264 -12.19 -0.18 1.56
CA GLY A 264 -12.38 -0.91 2.83
C GLY A 264 -11.22 -1.87 3.14
N PRO A 265 -11.16 -2.44 4.35
CA PRO A 265 -10.12 -3.39 4.74
C PRO A 265 -10.10 -4.58 3.78
N ARG A 266 -9.06 -4.68 2.94
CA ARG A 266 -8.86 -5.88 2.12
C ARG A 266 -8.43 -7.02 3.05
N ALA A 267 -9.09 -8.16 2.96
CA ALA A 267 -8.80 -9.38 3.73
C ALA A 267 -7.41 -10.02 3.42
N ALA A 268 -6.54 -9.34 2.67
CA ALA A 268 -5.26 -9.87 2.17
C ALA A 268 -4.03 -9.41 2.97
N ASN A 269 -4.19 -9.08 4.26
CA ASN A 269 -3.06 -8.87 5.19
C ASN A 269 -2.43 -10.22 5.62
N THR A 270 -2.02 -11.06 4.68
CA THR A 270 -1.22 -12.28 4.97
C THR A 270 0.27 -11.96 5.18
N ALA A 271 0.66 -10.69 5.07
CA ALA A 271 2.03 -10.23 5.25
C ALA A 271 2.34 -9.59 6.61
N GLY A 272 1.47 -9.75 7.61
CA GLY A 272 1.75 -9.25 8.97
C GLY A 272 1.54 -7.75 9.09
N GLY A 273 0.39 -7.27 8.63
CA GLY A 273 -0.13 -5.97 9.04
C GLY A 273 -0.61 -6.08 10.48
N VAL A 274 0.24 -5.70 11.43
CA VAL A 274 -0.21 -5.30 12.77
C VAL A 274 -0.99 -4.01 12.57
N TRP A 275 -2.32 -4.09 12.59
CA TRP A 275 -3.12 -2.96 13.06
C TRP A 275 -3.29 -3.12 14.58
N PRO A 276 -3.42 -2.03 15.35
CA PRO A 276 -4.05 -2.09 16.66
C PRO A 276 -5.46 -2.67 16.57
#